data_AF-A0A970XE30-F1
#
_entry.id   AF-A0A970XE30-F1
#
_cell.length_a   1.000
_cell.length_b   1.000
_cell.length_c   1.000
_cell.angle_alpha   90.00
_cell.angle_beta   90.00
_cell.angle_gamma   90.00
#
_symmetry.space_group_name_H-M   'P 1'
#
loop_
_entity.id
_entity.type
_entity.pdbx_description
1 polymer ?
#
loop_
_entity_poly.entity_id
_entity_poly.type
_entity_poly.pdbx_seq_one_letter_code
_entity_poly.pdbx_strand_id
1 'polypeptide(L)'
;MSKVFCVDVAKCNGCYNCQLACKDEHVDNDWSPYAKPQPEIGQFWCKVQENVGGTIPKVKIHYISQLCNHCENASCMDACKRDAIYRRDDGLVLISPEKCDGCGDCVKGCPYEAIYFNDELKIAQKCTGCAHLLDNGYKLPRCVEACPTDALMFGEEEDMQDFIVGATVRQPETGNHPKVYYRNIPGKFIAGTVYDPIEKEVVIGARCRATIGGKTIEVLSDEYGDFWFKDLALGKYDIVIEAKGFDYKVFDKVDATKDVNLGDIPLTKK
;
A
#
# COMPACT_ATOMS: atom_id res chain seq x y z
N MET A 1 -13.66 -22.44 3.61
CA MET A 1 -12.77 -21.77 2.65
C MET A 1 -12.91 -20.28 2.91
N SER A 2 -11.78 -19.59 3.09
CA SER A 2 -11.78 -18.17 3.50
C SER A 2 -11.48 -17.29 2.30
N LYS A 3 -12.25 -16.23 2.11
CA LYS A 3 -12.03 -15.24 1.05
C LYS A 3 -10.93 -14.27 1.46
N VAL A 4 -10.07 -13.94 0.50
CA VAL A 4 -8.95 -13.01 0.69
C VAL A 4 -8.92 -11.95 -0.39
N PHE A 5 -8.33 -10.81 -0.07
CA PHE A 5 -7.92 -9.83 -1.07
C PHE A 5 -6.40 -9.84 -1.22
N CYS A 6 -5.93 -9.68 -2.45
CA CYS A 6 -4.52 -9.57 -2.77
C CYS A 6 -4.27 -8.26 -3.54
N VAL A 7 -3.28 -7.48 -3.10
CA VAL A 7 -2.95 -6.15 -3.65
C VAL A 7 -1.51 -6.17 -4.16
N ASP A 8 -1.33 -6.09 -5.48
CA ASP A 8 -0.03 -5.89 -6.12
C ASP A 8 0.22 -4.39 -6.32
N VAL A 9 1.02 -3.80 -5.43
CA VAL A 9 1.28 -2.36 -5.41
C VAL A 9 2.05 -1.90 -6.66
N ALA A 10 2.85 -2.78 -7.26
CA ALA A 10 3.60 -2.44 -8.47
C ALA A 10 2.69 -2.27 -9.72
N LYS A 11 1.49 -2.85 -9.71
CA LYS A 11 0.52 -2.74 -10.80
C LYS A 11 -0.47 -1.58 -10.63
N CYS A 12 -0.55 -0.99 -9.44
CA CYS A 12 -1.52 0.06 -9.16
C CYS A 12 -1.06 1.38 -9.77
N ASN A 13 -1.82 1.89 -10.74
CA ASN A 13 -1.52 3.16 -11.42
C ASN A 13 -2.23 4.38 -10.80
N GLY A 14 -2.97 4.20 -9.70
CA GLY A 14 -3.66 5.30 -9.04
C GLY A 14 -4.85 5.87 -9.83
N CYS A 15 -5.59 5.06 -10.60
CA CYS A 15 -6.79 5.52 -11.33
C CYS A 15 -8.02 5.78 -10.44
N TYR A 16 -8.01 5.35 -9.17
CA TYR A 16 -9.13 5.46 -8.22
C TYR A 16 -10.44 4.72 -8.61
N ASN A 17 -10.45 3.93 -9.68
CA ASN A 17 -11.63 3.17 -10.09
C ASN A 17 -12.20 2.28 -8.98
N CYS A 18 -11.35 1.61 -8.19
CA CYS A 18 -11.80 0.76 -7.08
C CYS A 18 -12.55 1.54 -5.99
N GLN A 19 -12.11 2.77 -5.71
CA GLN A 19 -12.75 3.67 -4.76
C GLN A 19 -14.07 4.21 -5.31
N LEU A 20 -14.08 4.61 -6.58
CA LEU A 20 -15.29 5.10 -7.26
C LEU A 20 -16.34 4.00 -7.40
N ALA A 21 -15.96 2.79 -7.80
CA ALA A 21 -16.87 1.66 -7.92
C ALA A 21 -17.48 1.25 -6.57
N CYS A 22 -16.73 1.39 -5.47
CA CYS A 22 -17.27 1.17 -4.13
C CYS A 22 -18.32 2.23 -3.77
N LYS A 23 -18.10 3.49 -4.17
CA LYS A 23 -19.09 4.57 -4.01
C LYS A 23 -20.32 4.34 -4.87
N ASP A 24 -20.15 4.04 -6.14
CA ASP A 24 -21.24 3.75 -7.09
C ASP A 24 -22.15 2.62 -6.57
N GLU A 25 -21.55 1.57 -6.00
CA GLU A 25 -22.30 0.44 -5.45
C GLU A 25 -23.06 0.76 -4.16
N HIS A 26 -22.53 1.64 -3.30
CA HIS A 26 -23.02 1.78 -1.92
C HIS A 26 -23.62 3.15 -1.57
N VAL A 27 -23.31 4.21 -2.31
CA VAL A 27 -23.97 5.51 -2.16
C VAL A 27 -25.39 5.38 -2.71
N ASP A 28 -26.36 5.90 -1.94
CA ASP A 28 -27.80 5.85 -2.24
C ASP A 28 -28.44 4.45 -2.42
N ASN A 29 -27.66 3.38 -2.27
CA ASN A 29 -28.13 1.99 -2.40
C ASN A 29 -28.23 1.32 -1.02
N ASP A 30 -29.44 0.92 -0.63
CA ASP A 30 -29.69 0.14 0.58
C ASP A 30 -29.62 -1.36 0.27
N TRP A 31 -28.62 -2.02 0.85
CA TRP A 31 -28.38 -3.45 0.71
C TRP A 31 -28.71 -4.21 1.99
N SER A 32 -29.72 -3.77 2.75
CA SER A 32 -30.14 -4.51 3.96
C SER A 32 -30.43 -5.99 3.63
N PRO A 33 -29.91 -6.95 4.41
CA PRO A 33 -29.28 -6.76 5.73
C PRO A 33 -27.75 -6.52 5.72
N TYR A 34 -27.10 -6.46 4.56
CA TYR A 34 -25.64 -6.38 4.43
C TYR A 34 -25.07 -5.01 4.80
N ALA A 35 -25.69 -3.94 4.30
CA ALA A 35 -25.25 -2.57 4.51
C ALA A 35 -26.38 -1.58 4.26
N LYS A 36 -26.38 -0.50 5.03
CA LYS A 36 -27.12 0.73 4.69
C LYS A 36 -26.29 1.62 3.75
N PRO A 37 -26.91 2.60 3.07
CA PRO A 37 -26.19 3.49 2.16
C PRO A 37 -24.96 4.14 2.79
N GLN A 38 -23.88 4.18 2.04
CA GLN A 38 -22.65 4.89 2.38
C GLN A 38 -22.83 6.39 2.08
N PRO A 39 -22.35 7.32 2.93
CA PRO A 39 -22.33 8.74 2.59
C PRO A 39 -21.48 9.02 1.36
N GLU A 40 -21.86 10.02 0.56
CA GLU A 40 -21.12 10.43 -0.64
C GLU A 40 -19.69 10.90 -0.32
N ILE A 41 -19.49 11.59 0.80
CA ILE A 41 -18.20 12.12 1.25
C ILE A 41 -17.80 11.60 2.64
N GLY A 42 -16.53 11.78 3.02
CA GLY A 42 -16.02 11.49 4.37
C GLY A 42 -15.70 10.02 4.65
N GLN A 43 -16.48 9.07 4.12
CA GLN A 43 -16.23 7.64 4.29
C GLN A 43 -15.66 7.00 3.02
N PHE A 44 -14.59 6.22 3.14
CA PHE A 44 -13.99 5.50 2.01
C PHE A 44 -13.75 4.03 2.37
N TRP A 45 -14.74 3.17 2.14
CA TRP A 45 -14.65 1.74 2.44
C TRP A 45 -13.57 1.01 1.62
N CYS A 46 -13.22 1.56 0.45
CA CYS A 46 -12.03 1.24 -0.33
C CYS A 46 -11.31 2.56 -0.64
N LYS A 47 -10.26 2.88 0.12
CA LYS A 47 -9.50 4.12 0.00
C LYS A 47 -8.20 3.89 -0.74
N VAL A 48 -7.93 4.65 -1.79
CA VAL A 48 -6.60 4.65 -2.42
C VAL A 48 -5.70 5.65 -1.69
N GLN A 49 -4.62 5.14 -1.11
CA GLN A 49 -3.57 5.92 -0.45
C GLN A 49 -2.44 6.21 -1.45
N GLU A 50 -2.22 7.48 -1.77
CA GLU A 50 -1.04 7.93 -2.51
C GLU A 50 0.17 8.05 -1.56
N ASN A 51 1.33 7.55 -2.00
CA ASN A 51 2.58 7.66 -1.28
C ASN A 51 3.64 8.24 -2.21
N VAL A 52 4.09 9.45 -1.91
CA VAL A 52 5.14 10.15 -2.66
C VAL A 52 6.46 10.06 -1.88
N GLY A 53 7.51 9.61 -2.56
CA GLY A 53 8.86 9.48 -2.01
C GLY A 53 9.89 10.28 -2.81
N GLY A 54 10.87 10.84 -2.11
CA GLY A 54 11.97 11.63 -2.69
C GLY A 54 11.63 13.10 -2.89
N THR A 55 12.42 13.78 -3.71
CA THR A 55 12.26 15.21 -4.05
C THR A 55 12.66 15.44 -5.50
N ILE A 56 12.17 16.50 -6.13
CA ILE A 56 12.50 16.82 -7.53
C ILE A 56 14.03 16.92 -7.72
N PRO A 57 14.61 16.31 -8.78
CA PRO A 57 13.95 15.53 -9.83
C PRO A 57 13.81 14.01 -9.53
N LYS A 58 14.32 13.49 -8.42
CA LYS A 58 14.25 12.06 -8.05
C LYS A 58 13.02 11.76 -7.18
N VAL A 59 11.87 11.59 -7.83
CA VAL A 59 10.59 11.27 -7.19
C VAL A 59 10.10 9.88 -7.61
N LYS A 60 9.53 9.13 -6.67
CA LYS A 60 8.75 7.91 -6.93
C LYS A 60 7.39 8.03 -6.27
N ILE A 61 6.37 7.51 -6.93
CA ILE A 61 4.99 7.50 -6.43
C ILE A 61 4.48 6.07 -6.52
N HIS A 62 3.75 5.63 -5.50
CA HIS A 62 3.01 4.38 -5.53
C HIS A 62 1.70 4.52 -4.78
N TYR A 63 0.75 3.64 -5.12
CA TYR A 63 -0.63 3.71 -4.64
C TYR A 63 -1.01 2.40 -3.95
N ILE A 64 -1.62 2.50 -2.76
CA ILE A 64 -2.05 1.35 -1.99
C ILE A 64 -3.56 1.44 -1.78
N SER A 65 -4.30 0.47 -2.30
CA SER A 65 -5.74 0.34 -2.01
C SER A 65 -5.92 -0.23 -0.60
N GLN A 66 -6.55 0.51 0.28
CA GLN A 66 -6.81 0.16 1.68
C GLN A 66 -8.31 -0.07 1.88
N LEU A 67 -8.67 -1.25 2.37
CA LEU A 67 -10.04 -1.64 2.71
C LEU A 67 -10.07 -2.32 4.08
N CYS A 68 -11.24 -2.80 4.51
CA CYS A 68 -11.33 -3.66 5.69
C CYS A 68 -10.46 -4.90 5.48
N ASN A 69 -9.66 -5.24 6.49
CA ASN A 69 -8.76 -6.38 6.41
C ASN A 69 -9.46 -7.74 6.57
N HIS A 70 -10.76 -7.76 6.93
CA HIS A 70 -11.54 -8.97 7.24
C HIS A 70 -10.75 -10.00 8.08
N CYS A 71 -10.00 -9.46 9.06
CA CYS A 71 -9.04 -10.14 9.92
C CYS A 71 -9.56 -11.45 10.48
N GLU A 72 -8.72 -12.48 10.64
CA GLU A 72 -9.07 -13.74 11.32
C GLU A 72 -9.36 -13.52 12.81
N ASN A 73 -8.54 -12.70 13.48
CA ASN A 73 -8.75 -12.25 14.85
C ASN A 73 -9.22 -10.80 14.79
N ALA A 74 -10.52 -10.59 14.56
CA ALA A 74 -11.07 -9.26 14.34
C ALA A 74 -11.32 -8.54 15.66
N SER A 75 -10.38 -7.68 16.09
CA SER A 75 -10.51 -6.87 17.32
C SER A 75 -11.79 -6.03 17.38
N CYS A 76 -12.36 -5.65 16.23
CA CYS A 76 -13.65 -4.94 16.19
C CYS A 76 -14.84 -5.81 16.61
N MET A 77 -14.80 -7.13 16.40
CA MET A 77 -15.81 -8.06 16.89
C MET A 77 -15.78 -8.10 18.42
N ASP A 78 -14.58 -8.25 19.02
CA ASP A 78 -14.41 -8.25 20.48
C ASP A 78 -14.84 -6.92 21.12
N ALA A 79 -14.61 -5.80 20.43
CA ALA A 79 -15.03 -4.48 20.88
C ALA A 79 -16.56 -4.29 20.86
N CYS A 80 -17.31 -5.08 20.09
CA CYS A 80 -18.74 -4.89 19.91
C CYS A 80 -19.57 -5.67 20.93
N LYS A 81 -20.02 -5.00 21.99
CA LYS A 81 -20.84 -5.60 23.06
C LYS A 81 -22.29 -5.94 22.65
N ARG A 82 -22.65 -5.73 21.39
CA ARG A 82 -24.00 -5.96 20.84
C ARG A 82 -24.05 -7.15 19.88
N ASP A 83 -22.93 -7.81 19.65
CA ASP A 83 -22.80 -8.86 18.63
C ASP A 83 -23.31 -8.41 17.25
N ALA A 84 -23.13 -7.10 16.95
CA ALA A 84 -23.49 -6.51 15.68
C ALA A 84 -22.45 -6.78 14.60
N ILE A 85 -21.21 -7.08 15.00
CA ILE A 85 -20.13 -7.44 14.07
C ILE A 85 -19.95 -8.95 14.11
N TYR A 86 -20.00 -9.60 12.95
CA TYR A 86 -19.94 -11.04 12.83
C TYR A 86 -19.08 -11.48 11.65
N ARG A 87 -18.56 -12.69 11.73
CA ARG A 87 -17.85 -13.36 10.63
C ARG A 87 -18.80 -14.28 9.89
N ARG A 88 -18.78 -14.22 8.56
CA ARG A 88 -19.46 -15.17 7.68
C ARG A 88 -18.64 -16.45 7.50
N ASP A 89 -19.27 -17.51 6.99
CA ASP A 89 -18.60 -18.79 6.72
C ASP A 89 -17.47 -18.68 5.68
N ASP A 90 -17.55 -17.67 4.80
CA ASP A 90 -16.55 -17.32 3.80
C ASP A 90 -15.42 -16.43 4.35
N GLY A 91 -15.38 -16.19 5.66
CA GLY A 91 -14.34 -15.40 6.34
C GLY A 91 -14.56 -13.89 6.35
N LEU A 92 -15.48 -13.35 5.54
CA LEU A 92 -15.76 -11.91 5.53
C LEU A 92 -16.41 -11.47 6.85
N VAL A 93 -15.77 -10.52 7.53
CA VAL A 93 -16.33 -9.83 8.70
C VAL A 93 -17.30 -8.73 8.26
N LEU A 94 -18.53 -8.68 8.77
CA LEU A 94 -19.60 -7.70 8.44
C LEU A 94 -20.13 -6.99 9.70
N ILE A 95 -20.77 -5.84 9.52
CA ILE A 95 -21.52 -5.14 10.58
C ILE A 95 -23.00 -5.20 10.20
N SER A 96 -23.84 -5.79 11.05
CA SER A 96 -25.30 -5.77 10.91
C SER A 96 -25.82 -4.36 11.19
N PRO A 97 -26.44 -3.69 10.20
CA PRO A 97 -27.00 -2.36 10.42
C PRO A 97 -28.17 -2.35 11.41
N GLU A 98 -28.90 -3.47 11.52
CA GLU A 98 -30.05 -3.60 12.42
C GLU A 98 -29.64 -3.75 13.88
N LYS A 99 -28.57 -4.50 14.15
CA LYS A 99 -28.07 -4.71 15.52
C LYS A 99 -27.17 -3.58 16.03
N CYS A 100 -26.62 -2.77 15.13
CA CYS A 100 -25.73 -1.68 15.50
C CYS A 100 -26.52 -0.59 16.24
N ASP A 101 -26.15 -0.30 17.48
CA ASP A 101 -26.77 0.74 18.31
C ASP A 101 -26.01 2.08 18.27
N GLY A 102 -24.97 2.17 17.44
CA GLY A 102 -24.20 3.39 17.26
C GLY A 102 -23.20 3.72 18.37
N CYS A 103 -22.80 2.77 19.23
CA CYS A 103 -21.87 3.06 20.33
C CYS A 103 -20.47 3.54 19.88
N GLY A 104 -20.03 3.16 18.67
CA GLY A 104 -18.74 3.59 18.09
C GLY A 104 -17.49 2.89 18.66
N ASP A 105 -17.62 1.94 19.59
CA ASP A 105 -16.47 1.25 20.19
C ASP A 105 -15.61 0.52 19.13
N CYS A 106 -16.25 -0.08 18.13
CA CYS A 106 -15.57 -0.76 17.03
C CYS A 106 -14.75 0.19 16.13
N VAL A 107 -15.14 1.47 16.02
CA VAL A 107 -14.38 2.49 15.27
C VAL A 107 -13.01 2.69 15.93
N LYS A 108 -12.98 2.80 17.27
CA LYS A 108 -11.74 2.91 18.05
C LYS A 108 -10.97 1.59 18.12
N GLY A 109 -11.68 0.46 18.12
CA GLY A 109 -11.09 -0.87 18.23
C GLY A 109 -10.46 -1.40 16.95
N CYS A 110 -10.66 -0.74 15.80
CA CYS A 110 -10.05 -1.15 14.54
C CYS A 110 -8.68 -0.48 14.36
N PRO A 111 -7.55 -1.21 14.46
CA PRO A 111 -6.22 -0.61 14.36
C PRO A 111 -5.88 -0.12 12.93
N TYR A 112 -6.71 -0.49 11.96
CA TYR A 112 -6.56 -0.17 10.54
C TYR A 112 -7.37 1.04 10.09
N GLU A 113 -8.16 1.65 11.01
CA GLU A 113 -9.04 2.78 10.73
C GLU A 113 -10.04 2.49 9.58
N ALA A 114 -10.41 1.21 9.42
CA ALA A 114 -11.26 0.76 8.31
C ALA A 114 -12.77 0.86 8.61
N ILE A 115 -13.14 1.25 9.83
CA ILE A 115 -14.53 1.42 10.26
C ILE A 115 -14.82 2.90 10.45
N TYR A 116 -15.88 3.36 9.81
CA TYR A 116 -16.38 4.72 9.86
C TYR A 116 -17.66 4.78 10.69
N PHE A 117 -17.90 5.91 11.35
CA PHE A 117 -19.20 6.19 11.94
C PHE A 117 -20.05 6.99 10.95
N ASN A 118 -21.29 6.58 10.74
CA ASN A 118 -22.27 7.32 9.95
C ASN A 118 -23.11 8.18 10.89
N ASP A 119 -22.92 9.49 10.82
CA ASP A 119 -23.60 10.43 11.70
C ASP A 119 -25.10 10.57 11.43
N GLU A 120 -25.55 10.35 10.20
CA GLU A 120 -26.97 10.47 9.84
C GLU A 120 -27.75 9.23 10.29
N LEU A 121 -27.20 8.04 10.01
CA LEU A 121 -27.82 6.76 10.34
C LEU A 121 -27.54 6.30 11.77
N LYS A 122 -26.59 6.94 12.46
CA LYS A 122 -26.12 6.56 13.81
C LYS A 122 -25.66 5.11 13.92
N ILE A 123 -24.92 4.63 12.91
CA ILE A 123 -24.36 3.27 12.87
C ILE A 123 -22.89 3.29 12.42
N ALA A 124 -22.15 2.24 12.78
CA ALA A 124 -20.83 1.99 12.22
C ALA A 124 -20.94 1.32 10.85
N GLN A 125 -20.06 1.71 9.91
CA GLN A 125 -20.03 1.24 8.54
C GLN A 125 -18.59 0.95 8.10
N LYS A 126 -18.42 -0.01 7.18
CA LYS A 126 -17.13 -0.37 6.59
C LYS A 126 -17.34 -1.23 5.34
N CYS A 127 -16.26 -1.56 4.65
CA CYS A 127 -16.28 -2.54 3.55
C CYS A 127 -16.94 -3.86 3.97
N THR A 128 -17.83 -4.37 3.13
CA THR A 128 -18.56 -5.64 3.31
C THR A 128 -17.99 -6.77 2.45
N GLY A 129 -16.91 -6.53 1.72
CA GLY A 129 -16.43 -7.43 0.66
C GLY A 129 -17.47 -7.63 -0.46
N CYS A 130 -18.40 -6.69 -0.62
CA CYS A 130 -19.56 -6.80 -1.50
C CYS A 130 -20.32 -8.13 -1.33
N ALA A 131 -20.46 -8.60 -0.08
CA ALA A 131 -21.12 -9.87 0.22
C ALA A 131 -22.53 -10.00 -0.37
N HIS A 132 -23.26 -8.88 -0.51
CA HIS A 132 -24.56 -8.84 -1.17
C HIS A 132 -24.49 -9.26 -2.65
N LEU A 133 -23.41 -8.96 -3.36
CA LEU A 133 -23.20 -9.41 -4.73
C LEU A 133 -22.80 -10.89 -4.78
N LEU A 134 -21.90 -11.30 -3.89
CA LEU A 134 -21.41 -12.68 -3.82
C LEU A 134 -22.57 -13.66 -3.58
N ASP A 135 -23.47 -13.32 -2.67
CA ASP A 135 -24.67 -14.12 -2.38
C ASP A 135 -25.68 -14.13 -3.54
N ASN A 136 -25.58 -13.18 -4.47
CA ASN A 136 -26.39 -13.10 -5.69
C ASN A 136 -25.66 -13.65 -6.94
N GLY A 137 -24.63 -14.46 -6.76
CA GLY A 137 -23.96 -15.19 -7.84
C GLY A 137 -22.85 -14.43 -8.56
N TYR A 138 -22.53 -13.21 -8.15
CA TYR A 138 -21.33 -12.53 -8.62
C TYR A 138 -20.08 -13.19 -8.03
N LYS A 139 -18.97 -13.15 -8.79
CA LYS A 139 -17.72 -13.78 -8.35
C LYS A 139 -16.75 -12.80 -7.68
N LEU A 140 -16.88 -11.50 -7.98
CA LEU A 140 -15.91 -10.47 -7.60
C LEU A 140 -16.60 -9.26 -6.96
N PRO A 141 -15.99 -8.66 -5.93
CA PRO A 141 -16.36 -7.34 -5.44
C PRO A 141 -16.11 -6.25 -6.49
N ARG A 142 -16.86 -5.14 -6.41
CA ARG A 142 -16.77 -4.04 -7.40
C ARG A 142 -15.39 -3.43 -7.53
N CYS A 143 -14.67 -3.30 -6.42
CA CYS A 143 -13.32 -2.75 -6.42
C CYS A 143 -12.34 -3.60 -7.24
N VAL A 144 -12.54 -4.93 -7.28
CA VAL A 144 -11.72 -5.89 -8.02
C VAL A 144 -12.17 -5.91 -9.48
N GLU A 145 -13.48 -6.00 -9.73
CA GLU A 145 -14.05 -5.97 -11.09
C GLU A 145 -13.70 -4.69 -11.86
N ALA A 146 -13.63 -3.55 -11.18
CA ALA A 146 -13.30 -2.26 -11.78
C ALA A 146 -11.79 -2.01 -11.95
N CYS A 147 -10.92 -2.90 -11.46
CA CYS A 147 -9.47 -2.70 -11.51
C CYS A 147 -8.91 -2.98 -12.91
N PRO A 148 -8.44 -1.97 -13.67
CA PRO A 148 -8.02 -2.18 -15.05
C PRO A 148 -6.61 -2.80 -15.19
N THR A 149 -5.87 -2.93 -14.08
CA THR A 149 -4.47 -3.39 -14.06
C THR A 149 -4.28 -4.70 -13.30
N ASP A 150 -5.36 -5.32 -12.83
CA ASP A 150 -5.32 -6.50 -11.96
C ASP A 150 -4.43 -6.31 -10.71
N ALA A 151 -4.35 -5.06 -10.23
CA ALA A 151 -3.61 -4.72 -9.01
C ALA A 151 -4.36 -5.17 -7.75
N LEU A 152 -5.69 -5.29 -7.81
CA LEU A 152 -6.53 -5.78 -6.73
C LEU A 152 -7.20 -7.07 -7.18
N MET A 153 -7.06 -8.13 -6.40
CA MET A 153 -7.57 -9.47 -6.67
C MET A 153 -8.39 -9.96 -5.48
N PHE A 154 -9.35 -10.86 -5.74
CA PHE A 154 -10.20 -11.48 -4.73
C PHE A 154 -10.51 -12.93 -5.09
N GLY A 155 -10.48 -13.82 -4.11
CA GLY A 155 -10.77 -15.24 -4.31
C GLY A 155 -10.63 -16.06 -3.03
N GLU A 156 -10.62 -17.37 -3.17
CA GLU A 156 -10.35 -18.28 -2.03
C GLU A 156 -8.87 -18.21 -1.66
N GLU A 157 -8.59 -18.25 -0.36
CA GLU A 157 -7.23 -18.24 0.18
C GLU A 157 -6.37 -19.37 -0.39
N GLU A 158 -6.96 -20.55 -0.55
CA GLU A 158 -6.31 -21.76 -1.09
C GLU A 158 -5.84 -21.56 -2.54
N ASP A 159 -6.60 -20.81 -3.34
CA ASP A 159 -6.29 -20.53 -4.75
C ASP A 159 -5.26 -19.40 -4.91
N MET A 160 -4.95 -18.66 -3.84
CA MET A 160 -4.07 -17.49 -3.86
C MET A 160 -2.73 -17.69 -3.15
N GLN A 161 -2.37 -18.94 -2.81
CA GLN A 161 -1.15 -19.25 -2.06
C GLN A 161 0.13 -18.74 -2.75
N ASP A 162 0.21 -18.85 -4.07
CA ASP A 162 1.36 -18.34 -4.85
C ASP A 162 1.56 -16.83 -4.68
N PHE A 163 0.46 -16.09 -4.50
CA PHE A 163 0.53 -14.67 -4.16
C PHE A 163 0.94 -14.48 -2.69
N ILE A 164 0.27 -15.19 -1.78
CA ILE A 164 0.37 -15.00 -0.32
C ILE A 164 1.77 -15.30 0.23
N VAL A 165 2.47 -16.33 -0.27
CA VAL A 165 3.78 -16.76 0.25
C VAL A 165 4.83 -15.63 0.27
N GLY A 166 4.74 -14.68 -0.66
CA GLY A 166 5.66 -13.53 -0.76
C GLY A 166 5.02 -12.20 -0.38
N ALA A 167 3.84 -12.21 0.24
CA ALA A 167 3.09 -11.03 0.59
C ALA A 167 3.29 -10.62 2.05
N THR A 168 3.03 -9.34 2.33
CA THR A 168 2.95 -8.80 3.70
C THR A 168 1.52 -8.42 4.02
N VAL A 169 1.23 -8.26 5.31
CA VAL A 169 -0.05 -7.74 5.80
C VAL A 169 0.18 -6.43 6.53
N ARG A 170 -0.87 -5.62 6.67
CA ARG A 170 -0.78 -4.37 7.46
C ARG A 170 -0.74 -4.68 8.95
N GLN A 171 0.13 -3.98 9.68
CA GLN A 171 0.26 -4.03 11.14
C GLN A 171 0.21 -5.48 11.72
N PRO A 172 1.13 -6.38 11.28
CA PRO A 172 1.18 -7.76 11.76
C PRO A 172 1.34 -7.86 13.29
N GLU A 173 1.97 -6.87 13.92
CA GLU A 173 2.19 -6.76 15.37
C GLU A 173 0.91 -6.72 16.21
N THR A 174 -0.24 -6.41 15.59
CA THR A 174 -1.55 -6.40 16.26
C THR A 174 -2.07 -7.80 16.61
N GLY A 175 -1.55 -8.86 15.98
CA GLY A 175 -2.06 -10.22 16.15
C GLY A 175 -3.46 -10.45 15.56
N ASN A 176 -3.98 -9.50 14.76
CA ASN A 176 -5.30 -9.60 14.14
C ASN A 176 -5.34 -10.56 12.94
N HIS A 177 -4.18 -10.93 12.37
CA HIS A 177 -4.06 -11.76 11.15
C HIS A 177 -4.98 -11.30 10.00
N PRO A 178 -4.68 -10.15 9.35
CA PRO A 178 -5.40 -9.67 8.17
C PRO A 178 -5.53 -10.70 7.05
N LYS A 179 -6.66 -10.65 6.34
CA LYS A 179 -6.95 -11.42 5.12
C LYS A 179 -6.84 -10.55 3.85
N VAL A 180 -6.06 -9.47 3.94
CA VAL A 180 -5.67 -8.63 2.81
C VAL A 180 -4.16 -8.61 2.74
N TYR A 181 -3.63 -9.13 1.64
CA TYR A 181 -2.22 -9.36 1.41
C TYR A 181 -1.66 -8.38 0.39
N TYR A 182 -0.46 -7.86 0.62
CA TYR A 182 0.18 -6.85 -0.22
C TYR A 182 1.53 -7.36 -0.75
N ARG A 183 1.80 -7.19 -2.04
CA ARG A 183 3.12 -7.43 -2.64
C ARG A 183 3.68 -6.17 -3.27
N ASN A 184 5.00 -6.17 -3.43
CA ASN A 184 5.74 -5.17 -4.17
C ASN A 184 5.52 -3.74 -3.66
N ILE A 185 5.34 -3.58 -2.34
CA ILE A 185 5.39 -2.26 -1.69
C ILE A 185 6.85 -1.76 -1.82
N PRO A 186 7.11 -0.65 -2.52
CA PRO A 186 8.46 -0.14 -2.68
C PRO A 186 9.09 0.21 -1.33
N GLY A 187 10.33 -0.22 -1.10
CA GLY A 187 11.14 0.22 0.02
C GLY A 187 11.75 1.60 -0.21
N LYS A 188 12.61 2.03 0.72
CA LYS A 188 13.30 3.32 0.62
C LYS A 188 14.37 3.30 -0.45
N PHE A 189 14.64 4.47 -1.03
CA PHE A 189 15.69 4.61 -2.03
C PHE A 189 16.69 5.74 -1.72
N ILE A 190 17.89 5.60 -2.29
CA ILE A 190 18.83 6.72 -2.47
C ILE A 190 19.13 6.82 -3.97
N ALA A 191 19.04 8.03 -4.52
CA ALA A 191 19.29 8.30 -5.93
C ALA A 191 20.04 9.60 -6.15
N GLY A 192 20.70 9.72 -7.29
CA GLY A 192 21.39 10.94 -7.73
C GLY A 192 21.75 10.86 -9.20
N THR A 193 22.21 11.98 -9.75
CA THR A 193 22.70 12.09 -11.14
C THR A 193 24.19 12.39 -11.10
N VAL A 194 25.01 11.73 -11.91
CA VAL A 194 26.46 11.94 -11.96
C VAL A 194 26.84 12.59 -13.29
N TYR A 195 27.61 13.68 -13.26
CA TYR A 195 27.98 14.42 -14.48
C TYR A 195 29.38 15.03 -14.42
N ASP A 196 29.93 15.33 -15.60
CA ASP A 196 31.17 16.07 -15.80
C ASP A 196 30.85 17.56 -16.02
N PRO A 197 31.25 18.46 -15.09
CA PRO A 197 30.95 19.88 -15.22
C PRO A 197 31.76 20.60 -16.32
N ILE A 198 32.86 20.00 -16.80
CA ILE A 198 33.72 20.57 -17.84
C ILE A 198 33.15 20.25 -19.22
N GLU A 199 32.90 18.96 -19.49
CA GLU A 199 32.31 18.51 -20.75
C GLU A 199 30.81 18.84 -20.84
N LYS A 200 30.17 19.11 -19.69
CA LYS A 200 28.73 19.33 -19.55
C LYS A 200 27.90 18.14 -20.00
N GLU A 201 28.42 16.95 -19.72
CA GLU A 201 27.83 15.66 -20.10
C GLU A 201 27.63 14.79 -18.88
N VAL A 202 26.64 13.89 -18.94
CA VAL A 202 26.42 12.89 -17.89
C VAL A 202 27.52 11.83 -17.90
N VAL A 203 27.84 11.30 -16.73
CA VAL A 203 28.82 10.21 -16.62
C VAL A 203 28.07 8.90 -16.61
N ILE A 204 28.05 8.23 -17.75
CA ILE A 204 27.44 6.90 -17.94
C ILE A 204 28.39 5.83 -17.39
N GLY A 205 27.85 4.86 -16.66
CA GLY A 205 28.62 3.72 -16.13
C GLY A 205 29.54 4.06 -14.95
N ALA A 206 29.29 5.18 -14.25
CA ALA A 206 29.92 5.42 -12.95
C ALA A 206 29.50 4.31 -11.97
N ARG A 207 30.47 3.72 -11.29
CA ARG A 207 30.19 2.74 -10.22
C ARG A 207 29.78 3.46 -8.96
N CYS A 208 28.54 3.29 -8.56
CA CYS A 208 27.97 3.83 -7.34
C CYS A 208 27.80 2.69 -6.34
N ARG A 209 28.42 2.81 -5.18
CA ARG A 209 28.37 1.82 -4.09
C ARG A 209 27.74 2.43 -2.85
N ALA A 210 26.76 1.76 -2.26
CA ALA A 210 26.15 2.14 -0.98
C ALA A 210 26.42 1.04 0.06
N THR A 211 27.01 1.43 1.19
CA THR A 211 27.48 0.49 2.22
C THR A 211 26.78 0.72 3.56
N ILE A 212 26.24 -0.34 4.15
CA ILE A 212 25.68 -0.34 5.52
C ILE A 212 26.15 -1.58 6.27
N GLY A 213 26.74 -1.40 7.46
CA GLY A 213 27.14 -2.52 8.32
C GLY A 213 28.03 -3.57 7.61
N GLY A 214 28.90 -3.14 6.70
CA GLY A 214 29.78 -4.01 5.91
C GLY A 214 29.14 -4.66 4.67
N LYS A 215 27.83 -4.51 4.44
CA LYS A 215 27.16 -4.93 3.20
C LYS A 215 27.21 -3.80 2.19
N THR A 216 27.64 -4.09 0.97
CA THR A 216 27.73 -3.12 -0.13
C THR A 216 26.76 -3.51 -1.24
N ILE A 217 25.99 -2.53 -1.71
CA ILE A 217 25.17 -2.60 -2.92
C ILE A 217 25.88 -1.79 -3.99
N GLU A 218 26.04 -2.34 -5.20
CA GLU A 218 26.64 -1.64 -6.33
C GLU A 218 25.61 -1.50 -7.45
N VAL A 219 25.54 -0.31 -8.05
CA VAL A 219 24.80 -0.02 -9.27
C VAL A 219 25.68 0.82 -10.19
N LEU A 220 25.35 0.82 -11.48
CA LEU A 220 25.97 1.72 -12.45
C LEU A 220 25.03 2.88 -12.73
N SER A 221 25.59 4.07 -12.97
CA SER A 221 24.81 5.15 -13.56
C SER A 221 24.37 4.78 -14.99
N ASP A 222 23.13 5.11 -15.32
CA ASP A 222 22.51 4.82 -16.60
C ASP A 222 22.86 5.86 -17.68
N GLU A 223 22.18 5.82 -18.83
CA GLU A 223 22.36 6.74 -19.95
C GLU A 223 22.02 8.21 -19.64
N TYR A 224 21.32 8.49 -18.53
CA TYR A 224 21.06 9.84 -18.02
C TYR A 224 22.04 10.22 -16.89
N GLY A 225 23.02 9.37 -16.59
CA GLY A 225 23.90 9.54 -15.44
C GLY A 225 23.22 9.23 -14.11
N ASP A 226 22.02 8.68 -14.12
CA ASP A 226 21.25 8.41 -12.91
C ASP A 226 21.66 7.10 -12.27
N PHE A 227 21.75 7.08 -10.94
CA PHE A 227 21.80 5.84 -10.18
C PHE A 227 20.67 5.79 -9.15
N TRP A 228 20.20 4.57 -8.87
CA TRP A 228 19.13 4.31 -7.93
C TRP A 228 19.44 3.08 -7.09
N PHE A 229 19.67 3.25 -5.79
CA PHE A 229 19.62 2.17 -4.83
C PHE A 229 18.18 2.06 -4.33
N LYS A 230 17.45 1.02 -4.75
CA LYS A 230 16.02 0.81 -4.42
C LYS A 230 15.89 -0.27 -3.33
N ASP A 231 14.75 -0.27 -2.65
CA ASP A 231 14.37 -1.27 -1.65
C ASP A 231 15.42 -1.47 -0.53
N LEU A 232 15.99 -0.35 -0.10
CA LEU A 232 17.04 -0.32 0.92
C LEU A 232 16.49 -0.70 2.29
N ALA A 233 17.31 -1.46 3.04
CA ALA A 233 17.11 -1.60 4.47
C ALA A 233 17.26 -0.24 5.15
N LEU A 234 16.42 0.03 6.16
CA LEU A 234 16.46 1.30 6.88
C LEU A 234 17.78 1.46 7.64
N GLY A 235 18.42 2.61 7.49
CA GLY A 235 19.66 2.91 8.17
C GLY A 235 20.48 3.99 7.48
N LYS A 236 21.75 4.12 7.88
CA LYS A 236 22.68 5.10 7.34
C LYS A 236 23.69 4.42 6.44
N TYR A 237 23.85 4.94 5.23
CA TYR A 237 24.73 4.40 4.21
C TYR A 237 25.90 5.33 3.93
N ASP A 238 27.08 4.76 3.75
CA ASP A 238 28.21 5.48 3.14
C ASP A 238 28.20 5.19 1.63
N ILE A 239 28.24 6.25 0.82
CA ILE A 239 28.11 6.15 -0.64
C ILE A 239 29.42 6.57 -1.28
N VAL A 240 29.93 5.74 -2.19
CA VAL A 240 31.13 6.01 -2.97
C VAL A 240 30.81 5.92 -4.46
N ILE A 241 31.17 6.96 -5.21
CA ILE A 241 30.96 7.05 -6.65
C ILE A 241 32.32 7.14 -7.34
N GLU A 242 32.55 6.28 -8.33
CA GLU A 242 33.82 6.20 -9.06
C GLU A 242 33.58 6.05 -10.56
N ALA A 243 34.31 6.84 -11.36
CA ALA A 243 34.32 6.73 -12.81
C ALA A 243 35.76 6.84 -13.35
N LYS A 244 36.01 6.20 -14.50
CA LYS A 244 37.33 6.24 -15.13
C LYS A 244 37.68 7.67 -15.55
N GLY A 245 38.86 8.16 -15.18
CA GLY A 245 39.32 9.52 -15.48
C GLY A 245 38.85 10.58 -14.47
N PHE A 246 38.07 10.19 -13.45
CA PHE A 246 37.59 11.07 -12.40
C PHE A 246 38.11 10.66 -11.02
N ASP A 247 38.17 11.62 -10.11
CA ASP A 247 38.29 11.38 -8.68
C ASP A 247 37.00 10.79 -8.11
N TYR A 248 37.13 10.07 -7.00
CA TYR A 248 35.99 9.47 -6.34
C TYR A 248 35.21 10.51 -5.53
N LYS A 249 33.89 10.33 -5.44
CA LYS A 249 33.00 11.14 -4.59
C LYS A 249 32.49 10.30 -3.42
N VAL A 250 32.40 10.90 -2.23
CA VAL A 250 31.88 10.22 -1.03
C VAL A 250 30.74 11.03 -0.42
N PHE A 251 29.73 10.31 0.08
CA PHE A 251 28.70 10.84 0.97
C PHE A 251 28.63 9.95 2.21
N ASP A 252 28.94 10.52 3.38
CA ASP A 252 28.97 9.77 4.64
C ASP A 252 27.59 9.79 5.31
N LYS A 253 27.19 8.63 5.85
CA LYS A 253 26.02 8.48 6.73
C LYS A 253 24.70 9.02 6.15
N VAL A 254 24.46 8.80 4.86
CA VAL A 254 23.21 9.16 4.18
C VAL A 254 22.06 8.37 4.79
N ASP A 255 21.06 9.10 5.31
CA ASP A 255 19.96 8.54 6.08
C ASP A 255 18.83 8.01 5.18
N ALA A 256 18.84 6.70 4.94
CA ALA A 256 17.83 5.97 4.16
C ALA A 256 16.65 5.48 5.03
N THR A 257 16.41 6.07 6.21
CA THR A 257 15.10 5.96 6.88
C THR A 257 14.00 6.71 6.13
N LYS A 258 14.39 7.54 5.17
CA LYS A 258 13.55 8.25 4.20
C LYS A 258 14.11 8.06 2.79
N ASP A 259 13.31 8.43 1.80
CA ASP A 259 13.76 8.48 0.41
C ASP A 259 14.71 9.66 0.22
N VAL A 260 15.88 9.43 -0.38
CA VAL A 260 16.93 10.44 -0.51
C VAL A 260 17.26 10.71 -1.97
N ASN A 261 17.19 11.99 -2.32
CA ASN A 261 17.74 12.55 -3.54
C ASN A 261 19.04 13.28 -3.20
N LEU A 262 20.17 12.81 -3.73
CA LEU A 262 21.49 13.44 -3.58
C LEU A 262 21.72 14.60 -4.56
N GLY A 263 20.79 14.82 -5.49
CA GLY A 263 20.86 15.84 -6.52
C GLY A 263 21.84 15.49 -7.65
N ASP A 264 22.30 16.54 -8.32
CA ASP A 264 23.31 16.43 -9.37
C ASP A 264 24.71 16.51 -8.78
N ILE A 265 25.52 15.51 -9.08
CA ILE A 265 26.80 15.24 -8.44
C ILE A 265 27.91 15.46 -9.47
N PRO A 266 28.61 16.61 -9.42
CA PRO A 266 29.75 16.85 -10.30
C PRO A 266 30.92 15.97 -9.89
N LEU A 267 31.53 15.30 -10.87
CA LEU A 267 32.82 14.62 -10.71
C LEU A 267 33.98 15.50 -11.17
N THR A 268 35.08 15.45 -10.44
CA THR A 268 36.31 16.18 -10.76
C THR A 268 37.22 15.28 -11.60
N LYS A 269 37.74 15.77 -12.74
CA LYS A 269 38.74 15.03 -13.54
C LYS A 269 40.08 14.93 -12.79
N LYS A 270 40.77 13.82 -13.01
CA LYS A 270 42.14 13.57 -12.55
C LYS A 270 43.19 14.32 -13.35
#